data_AF-A0A4P6YUF6-F1
#
_entry.id   AF-A0A4P6YUF6-F1
#
_cell.length_a   1.000
_cell.length_b   1.000
_cell.length_c   1.000
_cell.angle_alpha   90.00
_cell.angle_beta   90.00
_cell.angle_gamma   90.00
#
_symmetry.space_group_name_H-M   'P 1'
#
loop_
_entity.id
_entity.type
_entity.pdbx_description
1 polymer ?
#
loop_
_entity_poly.entity_id
_entity_poly.type
_entity_poly.pdbx_seq_one_letter_code
_entity_poly.pdbx_strand_id
1 'polypeptide(L)'
;MPKIVKTIMLVIIALTVSGKTTAIIPATHADAAAKVWIAPKHGKKYHKKKNCRGLNNARSKKRITLKKAKQSGFTLCGWEKSRAYKRVLSVNKQGIIERQATFVMVPLQRALPVGK
;
A
#
# COMPACT_ATOMS: atom_id res chain seq x y z
N MET A 1 -47.30 -25.71 -35.76
CA MET A 1 -46.53 -25.79 -34.49
C MET A 1 -45.21 -25.04 -34.66
N PRO A 2 -44.99 -23.92 -33.96
CA PRO A 2 -43.85 -23.02 -34.18
C PRO A 2 -42.58 -23.59 -33.55
N LYS A 3 -41.96 -24.57 -34.22
CA LYS A 3 -40.71 -25.21 -33.77
C LYS A 3 -39.55 -24.21 -33.66
N ILE A 4 -39.61 -23.12 -34.44
CA ILE A 4 -38.65 -22.00 -34.41
C ILE A 4 -38.73 -21.17 -33.12
N VAL A 5 -39.92 -20.99 -32.52
CA VAL A 5 -40.08 -20.19 -31.30
C VAL A 5 -39.50 -20.91 -30.07
N LYS A 6 -39.54 -22.26 -30.06
CA LYS A 6 -38.88 -23.07 -29.02
C LYS A 6 -37.36 -23.03 -29.10
N THR A 7 -36.79 -23.02 -30.31
CA THR A 7 -35.33 -22.95 -30.48
C THR A 7 -34.79 -21.58 -30.09
N ILE A 8 -35.54 -20.50 -30.35
CA ILE A 8 -35.14 -19.13 -29.97
C ILE A 8 -35.17 -18.95 -28.44
N MET A 9 -36.14 -19.57 -27.75
CA MET A 9 -36.22 -19.52 -26.28
C MET A 9 -35.11 -20.29 -25.55
N LEU A 10 -34.49 -21.31 -26.16
CA LEU A 10 -33.39 -22.05 -25.55
C LEU A 10 -32.03 -21.33 -25.68
N VAL A 11 -31.84 -20.49 -26.70
CA VAL A 11 -30.58 -19.76 -26.91
C VAL A 11 -30.42 -18.58 -25.92
N ILE A 12 -31.52 -18.04 -25.40
CA ILE A 12 -31.51 -16.90 -24.46
C ILE A 12 -31.03 -17.33 -23.05
N ILE A 13 -31.17 -18.60 -22.68
CA ILE A 13 -30.80 -19.10 -21.34
C ILE A 13 -29.27 -19.31 -21.20
N ALA A 14 -28.53 -19.46 -22.30
CA ALA A 14 -27.08 -19.73 -22.27
C ALA A 14 -26.19 -18.46 -22.19
N LEU A 15 -26.75 -17.26 -22.24
CA LEU A 15 -25.99 -16.01 -22.44
C LEU A 15 -25.96 -15.08 -21.21
N THR A 16 -25.91 -15.61 -19.99
CA THR A 16 -25.84 -14.79 -18.75
C THR A 16 -24.69 -15.08 -17.80
N VAL A 17 -23.72 -15.91 -18.15
CA VAL A 17 -22.49 -16.05 -17.33
C VAL A 17 -21.45 -14.98 -17.72
N SER A 18 -21.86 -13.70 -17.69
CA SER A 18 -20.93 -12.58 -17.72
C SER A 18 -20.60 -12.18 -16.29
N GLY A 19 -19.33 -12.42 -15.92
CA GLY A 19 -18.58 -11.47 -15.12
C GLY A 19 -18.86 -11.45 -13.61
N LYS A 20 -18.06 -12.23 -12.88
CA LYS A 20 -17.41 -11.79 -11.63
C LYS A 20 -16.17 -12.67 -11.43
N THR A 21 -15.19 -12.54 -12.33
CA THR A 21 -13.81 -12.82 -11.95
C THR A 21 -13.44 -11.77 -10.91
N THR A 22 -13.62 -12.11 -9.63
CA THR A 22 -12.97 -11.35 -8.58
C THR A 22 -11.49 -11.40 -8.90
N ALA A 23 -10.93 -10.26 -9.32
CA ALA A 23 -9.50 -10.05 -9.24
C ALA A 23 -9.14 -10.32 -7.78
N ILE A 24 -8.64 -11.52 -7.50
CA ILE A 24 -7.81 -11.82 -6.35
C ILE A 24 -6.59 -10.95 -6.56
N ILE A 25 -6.70 -9.69 -6.12
CA ILE A 25 -5.58 -8.79 -5.96
C ILE A 25 -4.59 -9.61 -5.13
N PRO A 26 -3.43 -10.03 -5.65
CA PRO A 26 -2.44 -10.64 -4.80
C PRO A 26 -2.14 -9.57 -3.76
N ALA A 27 -2.55 -9.82 -2.51
CA ALA A 27 -2.24 -8.95 -1.38
C ALA A 27 -0.78 -8.55 -1.57
N THR A 28 -0.51 -7.26 -1.68
CA THR A 28 0.78 -6.70 -2.02
C THR A 28 1.88 -7.34 -1.16
N HIS A 29 2.52 -8.39 -1.69
CA HIS A 29 3.46 -9.23 -0.95
C HIS A 29 4.84 -8.58 -0.83
N ALA A 30 4.93 -7.26 -0.99
CA ALA A 30 6.14 -6.50 -0.69
C ALA A 30 6.58 -6.73 0.77
N ASP A 31 5.62 -6.94 1.68
CA ASP A 31 5.88 -7.31 3.07
C ASP A 31 6.42 -8.73 3.23
N ALA A 32 6.16 -9.68 2.32
CA ALA A 32 6.56 -11.08 2.50
C ALA A 32 8.07 -11.30 2.29
N ALA A 33 8.66 -10.60 1.32
CA ALA A 33 10.09 -10.66 1.01
C ALA A 33 10.94 -9.72 1.88
N ALA A 34 10.33 -8.76 2.57
CA ALA A 34 11.04 -7.81 3.41
C ALA A 34 11.80 -8.54 4.54
N LYS A 35 13.13 -8.42 4.53
CA LYS A 35 13.99 -8.97 5.58
C LYS A 35 14.04 -8.00 6.76
N VAL A 36 13.77 -8.51 7.95
CA VAL A 36 13.79 -7.77 9.21
C VAL A 36 14.76 -8.40 10.19
N TRP A 37 15.21 -7.59 11.14
CA TRP A 37 16.10 -7.98 12.23
C TRP A 37 15.28 -8.27 13.49
N ILE A 38 15.55 -9.41 14.12
CA ILE A 38 15.00 -9.77 15.43
C ILE A 38 16.13 -10.04 16.42
N ALA A 39 15.83 -9.86 17.70
CA ALA A 39 16.72 -10.21 18.80
C ALA A 39 16.00 -11.20 19.73
N PRO A 40 16.09 -12.52 19.50
CA PRO A 40 15.28 -13.52 20.20
C PRO A 40 15.52 -13.53 21.72
N LYS A 41 16.72 -13.16 22.18
CA LYS A 41 17.08 -13.09 23.61
C LYS A 41 16.74 -11.74 24.28
N HIS A 42 16.30 -10.73 23.52
CA HIS A 42 16.09 -9.37 24.02
C HIS A 42 14.65 -8.87 23.89
N GLY A 43 13.75 -9.64 23.28
CA GLY A 43 12.31 -9.37 23.31
C GLY A 43 11.55 -9.80 22.06
N LYS A 44 10.24 -9.54 22.08
CA LYS A 44 9.29 -9.88 20.99
C LYS A 44 9.11 -8.75 19.99
N LYS A 45 10.19 -8.04 19.63
CA LYS A 45 10.13 -6.96 18.63
C LYS A 45 11.01 -7.22 17.41
N TYR A 46 10.49 -6.83 16.24
CA TYR A 46 11.24 -6.83 14.99
C TYR A 46 11.60 -5.40 14.56
N HIS A 47 12.69 -5.29 13.82
CA HIS A 47 13.34 -4.04 13.46
C HIS A 47 13.66 -4.04 11.96
N LYS A 48 13.36 -2.95 11.26
CA LYS A 48 13.69 -2.78 9.83
C LYS A 48 15.18 -2.48 9.66
N LYS A 49 15.80 -1.78 10.61
CA LYS A 49 17.24 -1.44 10.60
C LYS A 49 18.05 -2.24 11.61
N LYS A 50 19.26 -2.65 11.23
CA LYS A 50 20.25 -3.33 12.11
C LYS A 50 20.69 -2.44 13.29
N ASN A 51 20.76 -1.13 13.07
CA ASN A 51 21.25 -0.13 14.04
C ASN A 51 20.10 0.57 14.77
N CYS A 52 18.97 -0.12 14.95
CA CYS A 52 17.88 0.43 15.75
C CYS A 52 18.34 0.57 17.20
N ARG A 53 17.95 1.66 17.88
CA ARG A 53 18.26 1.91 19.30
C ARG A 53 17.90 0.72 20.19
N GLY A 54 16.75 0.07 19.93
CA GLY A 54 16.31 -1.13 20.64
C GLY A 54 17.14 -2.40 20.36
N LEU A 55 18.08 -2.34 19.42
CA LEU A 55 18.99 -3.43 19.05
C LEU A 55 20.43 -3.20 19.50
N ASN A 56 20.75 -2.06 20.15
CA ASN A 56 22.12 -1.75 20.58
C ASN A 56 22.60 -2.70 21.66
N ASN A 57 21.74 -3.01 22.64
CA ASN A 57 22.09 -3.93 23.73
C ASN A 57 21.93 -5.40 23.33
N ALA A 58 21.49 -5.68 22.09
CA ALA A 58 21.22 -7.04 21.64
C ALA A 58 22.52 -7.76 21.28
N ARG A 59 22.90 -8.78 22.05
CA ARG A 59 24.08 -9.63 21.81
C ARG A 59 23.87 -10.57 20.63
N SER A 60 22.63 -10.97 20.35
CA SER A 60 22.28 -11.89 19.26
C SER A 60 21.23 -11.26 18.34
N LYS A 61 21.59 -11.10 17.06
CA LYS A 61 20.76 -10.49 16.01
C LYS A 61 20.54 -11.53 14.91
N LYS A 62 19.30 -11.83 14.56
CA LYS A 62 18.95 -12.74 13.46
C LYS A 62 18.15 -12.00 12.40
N ARG A 63 18.44 -12.27 11.12
CA ARG A 63 17.62 -11.81 10.00
C ARG A 63 16.58 -12.86 9.67
N ILE A 64 15.32 -12.46 9.63
CA ILE A 64 14.20 -13.30 9.21
C ILE A 64 13.30 -12.52 8.25
N THR A 65 12.41 -13.22 7.54
CA THR A 65 11.37 -12.54 6.75
C THR A 65 10.33 -11.91 7.67
N LEU A 66 9.75 -10.81 7.22
CA LEU A 66 8.73 -10.09 7.96
C LEU A 66 7.47 -10.95 8.15
N LYS A 67 7.12 -11.79 7.18
CA LYS A 67 6.07 -12.81 7.34
C LYS A 67 6.35 -13.73 8.53
N LYS A 68 7.58 -14.27 8.63
CA LYS A 68 7.96 -15.13 9.76
C LYS A 68 7.96 -14.37 11.09
N ALA A 69 8.40 -13.12 11.09
CA ALA A 69 8.36 -12.27 12.28
C ALA A 69 6.93 -12.05 12.79
N LYS A 70 5.99 -11.69 11.89
CA LYS A 70 4.57 -11.54 12.23
C LYS A 70 3.96 -12.86 12.72
N GLN A 71 4.23 -13.97 12.03
CA GLN A 71 3.74 -15.30 12.41
C GLN A 71 4.27 -15.75 13.78
N SER A 72 5.50 -15.40 14.13
CA SER A 72 6.08 -15.71 15.44
C SER A 72 5.68 -14.71 16.54
N GLY A 73 4.73 -13.81 16.27
CA GLY A 73 4.21 -12.86 17.27
C GLY A 73 5.15 -11.70 17.59
N PHE A 74 6.13 -11.41 16.73
CA PHE A 74 6.97 -10.22 16.90
C PHE A 74 6.22 -8.96 16.48
N THR A 75 6.36 -7.90 17.28
CA THR A 75 5.74 -6.60 17.01
C THR A 75 6.77 -5.57 16.52
N LEU A 76 6.35 -4.55 15.78
CA LEU A 76 7.28 -3.52 15.28
C LEU A 76 7.88 -2.71 16.44
N CYS A 77 9.18 -2.45 16.40
CA CYS A 77 9.86 -1.59 17.35
C CYS A 77 9.23 -0.18 17.41
N GLY A 78 8.90 0.30 18.61
CA GLY A 78 8.27 1.62 18.81
C GLY A 78 9.10 2.78 18.28
N TRP A 79 10.42 2.71 18.40
CA TRP A 79 11.35 3.72 17.88
C TRP A 79 11.25 3.90 16.36
N GLU A 80 10.93 2.84 15.62
CA GLU A 80 10.73 2.92 14.17
C GLU A 80 9.33 3.40 13.79
N LYS A 81 8.31 3.10 14.62
CA LYS A 81 6.95 3.64 14.44
C LYS A 81 6.96 5.17 14.46
N SER A 82 7.59 5.77 15.47
CA SER A 82 7.64 7.22 15.64
C SER A 82 8.42 7.93 14.52
N ARG A 83 9.51 7.32 14.02
CA ARG A 83 10.27 7.90 12.90
C ARG A 83 9.53 7.79 11.57
N ALA A 84 8.79 6.71 11.35
CA ALA A 84 7.96 6.57 10.16
C ALA A 84 6.85 7.64 10.14
N TYR A 85 6.16 7.84 11.26
CA TYR A 85 5.15 8.89 11.39
C TYR A 85 5.73 10.30 11.17
N LYS A 86 6.91 10.59 11.72
CA LYS A 86 7.58 11.89 11.52
C LYS A 86 7.94 12.15 10.05
N ARG A 87 8.31 11.10 9.29
CA ARG A 87 8.58 11.21 7.85
C ARG A 87 7.30 11.42 7.04
N VAL A 88 6.20 10.75 7.41
CA VAL A 88 4.90 11.00 6.75
C VAL A 88 4.44 12.44 7.00
N LEU A 89 4.57 12.94 8.23
CA LEU A 89 4.30 14.34 8.54
C LEU A 89 5.18 15.31 7.74
N SER A 90 6.47 15.00 7.55
CA SER A 90 7.35 15.88 6.77
C SER A 90 6.96 15.92 5.27
N VAL A 91 6.66 14.76 4.67
CA VAL A 91 6.22 14.69 3.27
C VAL A 91 4.89 15.41 3.07
N ASN A 92 3.94 15.24 4.00
CA ASN A 92 2.67 15.95 3.94
C ASN A 92 2.89 17.48 4.05
N LYS A 93 3.78 17.92 4.96
CA LYS A 93 4.17 19.34 5.06
C LYS A 93 4.76 19.87 3.74
N GLN A 94 5.66 19.13 3.09
CA GLN A 94 6.26 19.53 1.81
C GLN A 94 5.25 19.61 0.66
N GLY A 95 4.35 18.62 0.55
CA GLY A 95 3.27 18.65 -0.44
C GLY A 95 2.26 19.78 -0.20
N ILE A 96 2.05 20.19 1.06
CA ILE A 96 1.23 21.38 1.39
C ILE A 96 1.94 22.67 0.93
N ILE A 97 3.26 22.80 1.18
CA ILE A 97 4.04 23.97 0.78
C ILE A 97 4.07 24.10 -0.75
N GLU A 98 4.27 23.01 -1.49
CA GLU A 98 4.26 23.03 -2.96
C GLU A 98 2.88 23.38 -3.54
N ARG A 99 1.79 22.89 -2.94
CA ARG A 99 0.41 23.24 -3.36
C ARG A 99 0.07 24.70 -3.08
N GLN A 100 0.56 25.26 -1.98
CA GLN A 100 0.40 26.69 -1.69
C GLN A 100 1.22 27.56 -2.65
N ALA A 101 2.43 27.14 -3.01
CA ALA A 101 3.26 27.85 -3.99
C ALA A 101 2.66 27.84 -5.40
N THR A 102 2.04 26.73 -5.82
CA THR A 102 1.36 26.65 -7.14
C THR A 102 0.05 27.43 -7.18
N PHE A 103 -0.68 27.59 -6.06
CA PHE A 103 -1.92 28.37 -6.03
C PHE A 103 -1.70 29.88 -6.16
N VAL A 104 -0.54 30.40 -5.72
CA VAL A 104 -0.21 31.84 -5.81
C VAL A 104 0.43 32.22 -7.14
N MET A 105 0.81 31.24 -7.98
CA MET A 105 1.50 31.46 -9.26
C MET A 105 0.74 31.01 -10.51
N VAL A 106 -0.60 30.85 -10.44
CA VAL A 106 -1.41 30.78 -11.66
C VAL A 106 -1.68 32.21 -12.12
N PRO A 107 -0.99 32.74 -13.15
CA PRO A 107 -1.40 34.01 -13.75
C PRO A 107 -2.81 33.85 -14.30
N LEU A 108 -3.66 34.80 -13.93
CA LEU A 108 -4.98 35.02 -14.49
C LEU A 108 -4.84 35.40 -15.99
N GLN A 109 -4.52 34.44 -16.85
CA GLN A 109 -4.65 34.61 -18.31
C GLN A 109 -6.14 34.49 -18.66
N ARG A 110 -6.90 35.50 -18.21
CA ARG A 110 -8.22 35.80 -18.74
C ARG A 110 -8.04 36.29 -20.19
N ALA A 111 -8.63 35.51 -21.08
CA ALA A 111 -9.00 35.80 -22.46
C ALA A 111 -8.89 37.28 -22.85
N LEU A 112 -7.97 37.57 -23.79
CA LEU A 112 -8.11 38.74 -24.65
C LEU A 112 -9.26 38.45 -25.64
N PRO A 113 -10.24 39.36 -25.79
CA PRO A 113 -11.35 39.17 -26.71
C PRO A 113 -10.86 39.23 -28.15
N VAL A 114 -11.32 38.26 -28.96
CA VAL A 114 -11.18 38.26 -30.42
C VAL A 114 -12.02 39.42 -30.96
N GLY A 115 -11.35 40.48 -31.41
CA GLY A 115 -11.96 41.66 -32.00
C GLY A 115 -11.99 41.59 -33.53
N LYS A 116 -13.22 41.47 -34.04
CA LYS A 116 -13.80 41.89 -35.34
C LYS A 116 -12.93 41.91 -36.60
#